data_AF-A0A6L9YWW8-F1
#
_entry.id   AF-A0A6L9YWW8-F1
#
_cell.length_a   1.000
_cell.length_b   1.000
_cell.length_c   1.000
_cell.angle_alpha   90.00
_cell.angle_beta   90.00
_cell.angle_gamma   90.00
#
_symmetry.space_group_name_H-M   'P 1'
#
loop_
_entity.id
_entity.type
_entity.pdbx_description
1 polymer ?
#
loop_
_entity_poly.entity_id
_entity_poly.type
_entity_poly.pdbx_seq_one_letter_code
_entity_poly.pdbx_strand_id
1 'polypeptide(L)'
;MDRSELPAQKQKRRAILALSDSALRNLKYDLPHNQEAQDLFYHDQISLLNVDAIDNPEENSLLESLSHSGDLLNSGNLLVQSPYDSDDYVEVSQAYYTFARKKWDIYTYFWGFLGAKEASVDLKEIQITKTQDTGGLLGKFSGGKGEANFDKRALNKLKKEMNLNKKFRSGGKLMPGNAKKYIKKYQWLFRDHDFEGIIELAEAGIALEEQEFSMSVNQASQSNLNVALSLNVPVSLKSLYLNGKFEQIKQEIFEFSLKTKVTFW
;
A
#
# COMPACT_ATOMS: atom_id res chain seq x y z
N MET A 1 -0.78 29.97 7.65
CA MET A 1 -1.57 29.03 6.84
C MET A 1 -2.19 28.02 7.77
N ASP A 2 -3.53 28.03 7.80
CA ASP A 2 -4.30 26.98 8.42
C ASP A 2 -4.13 25.74 7.53
N ARG A 3 -3.67 24.62 8.09
CA ARG A 3 -3.38 23.42 7.29
C ARG A 3 -4.63 22.54 7.20
N SER A 4 -5.77 23.15 6.94
CA SER A 4 -7.08 22.49 6.80
C SER A 4 -7.28 21.85 5.43
N GLU A 5 -6.48 22.24 4.43
CA GLU A 5 -6.57 21.74 3.06
C GLU A 5 -5.36 20.88 2.66
N LEU A 6 -5.63 19.89 1.80
CA LEU A 6 -4.61 19.06 1.18
C LEU A 6 -4.28 19.58 -0.23
N PRO A 7 -3.00 19.57 -0.66
CA PRO A 7 -2.62 20.01 -2.00
C PRO A 7 -3.33 19.18 -3.07
N ALA A 8 -3.86 19.81 -4.13
CA ALA A 8 -4.46 19.11 -5.28
C ALA A 8 -3.46 18.25 -6.09
N GLN A 9 -2.17 18.52 -5.93
CA GLN A 9 -1.07 17.78 -6.58
C GLN A 9 -0.75 16.47 -5.83
N LYS A 10 -1.03 15.33 -6.46
CA LYS A 10 -0.96 13.97 -5.86
C LYS A 10 0.43 13.63 -5.31
N GLN A 11 1.47 14.04 -6.03
CA GLN A 11 2.86 13.85 -5.64
C GLN A 11 3.26 14.62 -4.37
N LYS A 12 2.51 15.66 -3.96
CA LYS A 12 2.78 16.42 -2.73
C LYS A 12 2.11 15.83 -1.49
N ARG A 13 1.29 14.80 -1.68
CA ARG A 13 0.52 14.13 -0.63
C ARG A 13 0.67 12.61 -0.70
N ARG A 14 1.89 12.13 -0.95
CA ARG A 14 2.20 10.69 -0.96
C ARG A 14 2.06 10.08 0.42
N ALA A 15 2.29 10.90 1.45
CA ALA A 15 1.84 10.64 2.81
C ALA A 15 1.09 11.85 3.37
N ILE A 16 0.16 11.60 4.29
CA ILE A 16 -0.56 12.63 5.03
C ILE A 16 -0.37 12.35 6.52
N LEU A 17 0.06 13.37 7.25
CA LEU A 17 0.14 13.31 8.69
C LEU A 17 -1.00 14.14 9.30
N ALA A 18 -1.95 13.45 9.92
CA ALA A 18 -3.04 14.05 10.67
C ALA A 18 -2.53 14.57 12.03
N LEU A 19 -2.71 15.87 12.29
CA LEU A 19 -2.29 16.54 13.50
C LEU A 19 -3.44 17.33 14.10
N SER A 20 -3.55 17.31 15.43
CA SER A 20 -4.36 18.27 16.16
C SER A 20 -3.77 19.68 16.07
N ASP A 21 -4.60 20.64 16.42
CA ASP A 21 -4.28 22.05 16.48
C ASP A 21 -3.11 22.32 17.45
N SER A 22 -3.11 21.62 18.59
CA SER A 22 -2.05 21.67 19.60
C SER A 22 -0.73 21.07 19.09
N ALA A 23 -0.78 19.95 18.38
CA ALA A 23 0.38 19.31 17.80
C ALA A 23 1.03 20.20 16.73
N LEU A 24 0.21 20.81 15.86
CA LEU A 24 0.69 21.73 14.84
C LEU A 24 1.31 23.00 15.44
N ARG A 25 0.76 23.52 16.54
CA ARG A 25 1.37 24.65 17.28
C ARG A 25 2.73 24.28 17.86
N ASN A 26 2.86 23.11 18.49
CA ASN A 26 4.13 22.64 19.03
C ASN A 26 5.18 22.46 17.93
N LEU A 27 4.80 21.87 16.80
CA LEU A 27 5.68 21.73 15.64
C LEU A 27 6.17 23.09 15.13
N LYS A 28 5.27 24.08 15.02
CA LYS A 28 5.61 25.45 14.60
C LYS A 28 6.58 26.13 15.56
N TYR A 29 6.42 25.91 16.86
CA TYR A 29 7.33 26.43 17.89
C TYR A 29 8.74 25.87 17.74
N ASP A 30 8.87 24.60 17.36
CA ASP A 30 10.16 23.93 17.18
C ASP A 30 10.89 24.30 15.89
N LEU A 31 10.19 24.83 14.86
CA LEU A 31 10.78 25.14 13.54
C LEU A 31 12.10 25.92 13.60
N PRO A 32 12.27 26.98 14.41
CA PRO A 32 13.50 27.77 14.38
C PRO A 32 14.73 27.06 14.96
N HIS A 33 14.53 25.99 15.73
CA HIS A 33 15.58 25.40 16.56
C HIS A 33 15.75 23.88 16.37
N ASN A 34 14.89 23.24 15.58
CA ASN A 34 14.89 21.80 15.39
C ASN A 34 14.88 21.44 13.89
N GLN A 35 15.95 20.79 13.42
CA GLN A 35 16.08 20.36 12.03
C GLN A 35 15.01 19.33 11.63
N GLU A 36 14.68 18.36 12.50
CA GLU A 36 13.63 17.37 12.22
C GLU A 36 12.27 18.05 12.02
N ALA A 37 12.01 19.13 12.76
CA ALA A 37 10.77 19.90 12.62
C ALA A 37 10.73 20.65 11.28
N GLN A 38 11.85 21.23 10.85
CA GLN A 38 11.96 21.86 9.53
C GLN A 38 11.79 20.84 8.41
N ASP A 39 12.49 19.71 8.49
CA ASP A 39 12.43 18.64 7.49
C ASP A 39 11.01 18.11 7.33
N LEU A 40 10.30 17.86 8.44
CA LEU A 40 8.89 17.44 8.43
C LEU A 40 7.99 18.53 7.85
N PHE A 41 8.16 19.78 8.26
CA PHE A 41 7.24 20.86 7.91
C PHE A 41 7.34 21.29 6.45
N TYR A 42 8.54 21.22 5.88
CA TYR A 42 8.85 21.60 4.49
C TYR A 42 8.98 20.41 3.54
N HIS A 43 8.70 19.19 4.00
CA HIS A 43 8.75 18.01 3.16
C HIS A 43 7.83 18.16 1.94
N ASP A 44 8.34 17.91 0.75
CA ASP A 44 7.67 18.14 -0.53
C ASP A 44 6.55 17.13 -0.84
N GLN A 45 6.70 15.90 -0.35
CA GLN A 45 5.81 14.76 -0.59
C GLN A 45 4.90 14.40 0.60
N ILE A 46 5.03 15.09 1.74
CA ILE A 46 4.28 14.81 2.96
C ILE A 46 3.44 16.02 3.33
N SER A 47 2.14 15.83 3.38
CA SER A 47 1.20 16.86 3.75
C SER A 47 0.86 16.76 5.24
N LEU A 48 0.94 17.87 5.96
CA LEU A 48 0.41 17.96 7.32
C LEU A 48 -1.03 18.44 7.24
N LEU A 49 -1.96 17.73 7.88
CA LEU A 49 -3.38 18.06 7.91
C LEU A 49 -3.77 18.40 9.35
N ASN A 50 -4.32 19.60 9.55
CA ASN A 50 -4.91 20.02 10.81
C ASN A 50 -6.33 19.47 10.91
N VAL A 51 -6.53 18.42 11.70
CA VAL A 51 -7.82 17.73 11.76
C VAL A 51 -8.90 18.53 12.50
N ASP A 52 -8.47 19.41 13.42
CA ASP A 52 -9.37 20.24 14.21
C ASP A 52 -9.88 21.47 13.43
N ALA A 53 -9.27 21.77 12.28
CA ALA A 53 -9.65 22.88 11.40
C ALA A 53 -10.47 22.44 10.18
N ILE A 54 -10.93 21.18 10.16
CA ILE A 54 -11.79 20.65 9.09
C ILE A 54 -13.24 20.95 9.45
N ASP A 55 -13.78 22.05 8.92
CA ASP A 55 -15.17 22.46 9.19
C ASP A 55 -16.16 21.74 8.25
N ASN A 56 -15.86 21.66 6.95
CA ASN A 56 -16.73 21.08 5.92
C ASN A 56 -15.98 20.05 5.04
N PRO A 57 -15.80 18.79 5.50
CA PRO A 57 -15.08 17.78 4.72
C PRO A 57 -15.75 17.48 3.36
N GLU A 58 -17.06 17.67 3.24
CA GLU A 58 -17.86 17.43 2.01
C GLU A 58 -17.49 18.35 0.84
N GLU A 59 -16.88 19.52 1.10
CA GLU A 59 -16.44 20.44 0.04
C GLU A 59 -15.20 19.91 -0.71
N ASN A 60 -14.55 18.87 -0.18
CA ASN A 60 -13.39 18.23 -0.77
C ASN A 60 -13.55 16.71 -0.77
N SER A 61 -13.71 16.11 -1.96
CA SER A 61 -13.97 14.67 -2.10
C SER A 61 -12.91 13.77 -1.44
N LEU A 62 -11.67 14.23 -1.33
CA LEU A 62 -10.63 13.48 -0.60
C LEU A 62 -10.86 13.55 0.92
N LEU A 63 -11.11 14.74 1.46
CA LEU A 63 -11.41 14.88 2.90
C LEU A 63 -12.69 14.15 3.28
N GLU A 64 -13.73 14.24 2.44
CA GLU A 64 -14.96 13.46 2.57
C GLU A 64 -14.67 11.95 2.59
N SER A 65 -13.86 11.44 1.66
CA SER A 65 -13.50 10.01 1.65
C SER A 65 -12.72 9.60 2.91
N LEU A 66 -11.80 10.45 3.37
CA LEU A 66 -11.00 10.20 4.57
C LEU A 66 -11.87 10.23 5.85
N SER A 67 -12.85 11.13 5.94
CA SER A 67 -13.77 11.21 7.08
C SER A 67 -14.74 10.03 7.12
N HIS A 68 -15.23 9.57 5.96
CA HIS A 68 -16.10 8.40 5.87
C HIS A 68 -15.39 7.08 6.17
N SER A 69 -14.07 7.05 6.04
CA SER A 69 -13.23 5.90 6.37
C SER A 69 -13.03 5.71 7.89
N GLY A 70 -13.74 6.50 8.71
CA GLY A 70 -13.79 6.38 10.17
C GLY A 70 -12.54 6.99 10.82
N ASP A 71 -11.66 6.13 11.32
CA ASP A 71 -10.59 6.52 12.23
C ASP A 71 -9.36 7.15 11.54
N LEU A 72 -9.36 7.35 10.23
CA LEU A 72 -8.18 7.81 9.49
C LEU A 72 -7.77 9.25 9.86
N LEU A 73 -8.73 10.13 10.17
CA LEU A 73 -8.48 11.52 10.53
C LEU A 73 -8.21 11.75 12.03
N ASN A 74 -7.80 10.72 12.77
CA ASN A 74 -7.36 10.89 14.15
C ASN A 74 -5.95 11.50 14.21
N SER A 75 -5.77 12.49 15.10
CA SER A 75 -4.45 13.11 15.33
C SER A 75 -3.39 12.06 15.69
N GLY A 76 -2.24 12.13 15.04
CA GLY A 76 -1.14 11.16 15.16
C GLY A 76 -1.14 10.09 14.07
N ASN A 77 -2.22 9.95 13.30
CA ASN A 77 -2.24 9.00 12.20
C ASN A 77 -1.34 9.46 11.05
N LEU A 78 -0.51 8.54 10.58
CA LEU A 78 0.22 8.67 9.34
C LEU A 78 -0.46 7.82 8.27
N LEU A 79 -0.94 8.48 7.23
CA LEU A 79 -1.63 7.87 6.12
C LEU A 79 -0.71 7.80 4.91
N VAL A 80 -0.80 6.71 4.17
CA VAL A 80 -0.01 6.46 2.96
C VAL A 80 -0.95 6.38 1.78
N GLN A 81 -0.61 7.09 0.70
CA GLN A 81 -1.36 7.07 -0.54
C GLN A 81 -1.26 5.69 -1.20
N SER A 82 -2.40 5.17 -1.66
CA SER A 82 -2.46 3.94 -2.44
C SER A 82 -1.75 4.13 -3.78
N PRO A 83 -0.90 3.18 -4.20
CA PRO A 83 -0.28 3.22 -5.53
C PRO A 83 -1.28 2.93 -6.66
N TYR A 84 -2.51 2.52 -6.31
CA TYR A 84 -3.55 2.09 -7.25
C TYR A 84 -4.62 3.14 -7.46
N ASP A 85 -4.81 4.01 -6.47
CA ASP A 85 -5.70 5.16 -6.51
C ASP A 85 -5.10 6.26 -5.63
N SER A 86 -4.74 7.37 -6.24
CA SER A 86 -4.08 8.49 -5.57
C SER A 86 -4.94 9.25 -4.57
N ASP A 87 -6.26 9.03 -4.61
CA ASP A 87 -7.21 9.65 -3.69
C ASP A 87 -7.67 8.63 -2.62
N ASP A 88 -7.10 7.43 -2.61
CA ASP A 88 -7.27 6.39 -1.60
C ASP A 88 -6.04 6.34 -0.66
N TYR A 89 -6.30 6.24 0.64
CA TYR A 89 -5.28 6.30 1.69
C TYR A 89 -5.53 5.26 2.77
N VAL A 90 -4.44 4.76 3.34
CA VAL A 90 -4.48 3.75 4.39
C VAL A 90 -3.51 4.16 5.49
N GLU A 91 -3.88 3.91 6.74
CA GLU A 91 -2.94 4.08 7.85
C GLU A 91 -1.69 3.21 7.66
N VAL A 92 -0.52 3.78 7.97
CA VAL A 92 0.80 3.23 7.64
C VAL A 92 1.01 1.81 8.17
N SER A 93 0.47 1.47 9.36
CA SER A 93 0.59 0.13 9.94
C SER A 93 -0.18 -0.96 9.19
N GLN A 94 -1.18 -0.58 8.39
CA GLN A 94 -1.97 -1.52 7.56
C GLN A 94 -1.61 -1.47 6.08
N ALA A 95 -1.00 -0.38 5.61
CA ALA A 95 -0.71 -0.11 4.21
C ALA A 95 -0.10 -1.30 3.45
N TYR A 96 0.93 -1.95 3.99
CA TYR A 96 1.56 -3.13 3.37
C TYR A 96 0.56 -4.24 3.02
N TYR A 97 -0.34 -4.57 3.94
CA TYR A 97 -1.31 -5.66 3.79
C TYR A 97 -2.49 -5.23 2.93
N THR A 98 -2.99 -4.02 3.15
CA THR A 98 -4.13 -3.47 2.38
C THR A 98 -3.78 -3.32 0.91
N PHE A 99 -2.58 -2.82 0.59
CA PHE A 99 -2.13 -2.70 -0.79
C PHE A 99 -1.80 -4.06 -1.42
N ALA A 100 -1.19 -5.00 -0.69
CA ALA A 100 -1.01 -6.37 -1.17
C ALA A 100 -2.35 -7.03 -1.53
N ARG A 101 -3.34 -6.89 -0.65
CA ARG A 101 -4.71 -7.38 -0.87
C ARG A 101 -5.36 -6.73 -2.09
N LYS A 102 -5.32 -5.39 -2.19
CA LYS A 102 -5.92 -4.66 -3.31
C LYS A 102 -5.30 -5.09 -4.64
N LYS A 103 -3.97 -5.27 -4.68
CA LYS A 103 -3.28 -5.82 -5.85
C LYS A 103 -3.82 -7.20 -6.17
N TRP A 104 -3.78 -8.14 -5.24
CA TRP A 104 -4.32 -9.49 -5.44
C TRP A 104 -5.77 -9.50 -5.96
N ASP A 105 -6.64 -8.65 -5.39
CA ASP A 105 -8.00 -8.51 -5.87
C ASP A 105 -8.06 -8.09 -7.34
N ILE A 106 -7.28 -7.07 -7.74
CA ILE A 106 -7.15 -6.65 -9.15
C ILE A 106 -6.73 -7.82 -10.04
N TYR A 107 -5.71 -8.62 -9.65
CA TYR A 107 -5.28 -9.78 -10.43
C TYR A 107 -6.40 -10.82 -10.55
N THR A 108 -7.07 -11.15 -9.46
CA THR A 108 -8.14 -12.15 -9.51
C THR A 108 -9.32 -11.72 -10.38
N TYR A 109 -9.66 -10.43 -10.40
CA TYR A 109 -10.68 -9.92 -11.33
C TYR A 109 -10.23 -10.02 -12.79
N PHE A 110 -8.96 -9.70 -13.07
CA PHE A 110 -8.37 -9.88 -14.39
C PHE A 110 -8.49 -11.33 -14.87
N TRP A 111 -8.06 -12.29 -14.05
CA TRP A 111 -8.16 -13.72 -14.39
C TRP A 111 -9.61 -14.19 -14.54
N GLY A 112 -10.53 -13.66 -13.72
CA GLY A 112 -11.95 -13.91 -13.88
C GLY A 112 -12.51 -13.48 -15.25
N PHE A 113 -12.06 -12.35 -15.80
CA PHE A 113 -12.45 -11.93 -17.17
C PHE A 113 -11.88 -12.86 -18.25
N LEU A 114 -10.77 -13.53 -17.97
CA LEU A 114 -10.15 -14.49 -18.87
C LEU A 114 -10.68 -15.92 -18.67
N GLY A 115 -11.79 -16.09 -17.97
CA GLY A 115 -12.42 -17.40 -17.82
C GLY A 115 -11.67 -18.33 -16.86
N ALA A 116 -10.84 -17.80 -15.96
CA ALA A 116 -10.23 -18.60 -14.92
C ALA A 116 -11.29 -19.32 -14.09
N LYS A 117 -11.04 -20.60 -13.80
CA LYS A 117 -11.81 -21.43 -12.88
C LYS A 117 -11.39 -21.19 -11.44
N GLU A 118 -10.08 -21.11 -11.23
CA GLU A 118 -9.48 -20.91 -9.91
C GLU A 118 -8.16 -20.15 -10.03
N ALA A 119 -7.93 -19.24 -9.09
CA ALA A 119 -6.66 -18.60 -8.86
C ALA A 119 -6.24 -18.87 -7.41
N SER A 120 -5.11 -19.54 -7.23
CA SER A 120 -4.59 -19.95 -5.93
C SER A 120 -3.14 -19.53 -5.76
N VAL A 121 -2.74 -19.28 -4.52
CA VAL A 121 -1.37 -18.91 -4.16
C VAL A 121 -0.76 -20.06 -3.36
N ASP A 122 0.45 -20.51 -3.75
CA ASP A 122 1.21 -21.42 -2.90
C ASP A 122 1.85 -20.63 -1.75
N LEU A 123 1.31 -20.87 -0.55
CA LEU A 123 1.74 -20.21 0.68
C LEU A 123 3.16 -20.58 1.11
N LYS A 124 3.71 -21.68 0.61
CA LYS A 124 5.10 -22.12 0.88
C LYS A 124 6.12 -21.33 0.09
N GLU A 125 5.69 -20.69 -0.99
CA GLU A 125 6.55 -19.92 -1.90
C GLU A 125 6.39 -18.40 -1.69
N ILE A 126 5.72 -17.99 -0.62
CA ILE A 126 5.66 -16.58 -0.22
C ILE A 126 7.04 -16.17 0.28
N GLN A 127 7.73 -15.35 -0.51
CA GLN A 127 9.01 -14.76 -0.11
C GLN A 127 8.73 -13.47 0.66
N ILE A 128 9.31 -13.38 1.87
CA ILE A 128 9.31 -12.18 2.69
C ILE A 128 10.74 -11.65 2.71
N THR A 129 10.96 -10.48 2.11
CA THR A 129 12.26 -9.80 2.23
C THR A 129 12.14 -8.68 3.23
N LYS A 130 13.03 -8.68 4.23
CA LYS A 130 13.19 -7.57 5.17
C LYS A 130 14.27 -6.62 4.68
N THR A 131 13.93 -5.34 4.54
CA THR A 131 14.93 -4.30 4.29
C THR A 131 15.08 -3.48 5.56
N GLN A 132 16.18 -3.63 6.29
CA GLN A 132 16.55 -2.64 7.31
C GLN A 132 17.27 -1.51 6.61
N ASP A 133 16.67 -0.31 6.63
CA ASP A 133 17.38 0.90 6.25
C ASP A 133 18.30 1.33 7.40
N THR A 134 19.44 0.65 7.52
CA THR A 134 20.61 1.18 8.20
C THR A 134 21.66 1.42 7.13
N GLY A 135 21.55 2.54 6.41
CA GLY A 135 22.61 3.10 5.56
C GLY A 135 23.39 2.07 4.73
N GLY A 136 22.89 1.76 3.54
CA GLY A 136 23.73 1.30 2.44
C GLY A 136 24.22 -0.15 2.43
N LEU A 137 23.68 -1.06 3.25
CA LEU A 137 23.97 -2.50 3.10
C LEU A 137 22.69 -3.31 2.89
N LEU A 138 22.50 -3.79 1.65
CA LEU A 138 21.60 -4.91 1.32
C LEU A 138 22.14 -6.20 1.97
N GLY A 139 22.03 -6.30 3.29
CA GLY A 139 22.38 -7.50 4.04
C GLY A 139 21.21 -8.48 4.02
N LYS A 140 21.29 -9.52 3.20
CA LYS A 140 20.48 -10.74 3.38
C LYS A 140 20.88 -11.35 4.73
N PHE A 141 20.10 -11.12 5.78
CA PHE A 141 20.30 -11.82 7.04
C PHE A 141 19.88 -13.28 6.89
N SER A 142 20.77 -14.18 7.29
CA SER A 142 20.55 -15.60 7.37
C SER A 142 20.30 -15.99 8.83
N GLY A 143 19.07 -16.41 9.14
CA GLY A 143 18.83 -17.58 10.00
C GLY A 143 18.95 -17.37 11.51
N GLY A 144 18.11 -16.51 12.10
CA GLY A 144 17.85 -16.48 13.54
C GLY A 144 16.47 -17.05 13.93
N LYS A 145 16.35 -17.70 15.09
CA LYS A 145 15.04 -18.16 15.63
C LYS A 145 14.01 -17.02 15.80
N GLY A 146 14.48 -15.78 15.98
CA GLY A 146 13.63 -14.59 16.06
C GLY A 146 13.02 -14.19 14.72
N GLU A 147 13.77 -14.34 13.63
CA GLU A 147 13.35 -14.03 12.25
C GLU A 147 12.28 -15.01 11.78
N ALA A 148 12.47 -16.31 12.01
CA ALA A 148 11.50 -17.35 11.67
C ALA A 148 10.14 -17.19 12.39
N ASN A 149 10.12 -16.68 13.62
CA ASN A 149 8.87 -16.38 14.34
C ASN A 149 8.19 -15.10 13.83
N PHE A 150 8.98 -14.18 13.30
CA PHE A 150 8.51 -12.91 12.77
C PHE A 150 7.87 -13.07 11.38
N ASP A 151 8.54 -13.79 10.47
CA ASP A 151 8.00 -14.12 9.13
C ASP A 151 6.68 -14.88 9.24
N LYS A 152 6.55 -15.78 10.22
CA LYS A 152 5.30 -16.47 10.51
C LYS A 152 4.17 -15.52 10.90
N ARG A 153 4.44 -14.47 11.67
CA ARG A 153 3.40 -13.48 12.07
C ARG A 153 2.95 -12.65 10.88
N ALA A 154 3.89 -12.13 10.09
CA ALA A 154 3.57 -11.38 8.88
C ALA A 154 2.81 -12.22 7.86
N LEU A 155 3.26 -13.45 7.62
CA LEU A 155 2.60 -14.42 6.76
C LEU A 155 1.19 -14.78 7.26
N ASN A 156 1.02 -15.02 8.57
CA ASN A 156 -0.30 -15.32 9.14
C ASN A 156 -1.25 -14.13 9.04
N LYS A 157 -0.76 -12.90 9.24
CA LYS A 157 -1.55 -11.69 9.05
C LYS A 157 -1.95 -11.55 7.57
N LEU A 158 -1.01 -11.71 6.64
CA LEU A 158 -1.29 -11.71 5.20
C LEU A 158 -2.36 -12.73 4.82
N LYS A 159 -2.25 -13.97 5.32
CA LYS A 159 -3.25 -15.04 5.11
C LYS A 159 -4.62 -14.70 5.69
N LYS A 160 -4.68 -14.05 6.86
CA LYS A 160 -5.92 -13.65 7.49
C LYS A 160 -6.60 -12.53 6.69
N GLU A 161 -5.82 -11.58 6.18
CA GLU A 161 -6.32 -10.42 5.47
C GLU A 161 -6.65 -10.70 3.99
N MET A 162 -6.00 -11.69 3.38
CA MET A 162 -6.14 -12.01 1.96
C MET A 162 -6.86 -13.32 1.73
N ASN A 163 -7.91 -13.29 0.91
CA ASN A 163 -8.48 -14.52 0.35
C ASN A 163 -7.62 -15.00 -0.83
N LEU A 164 -6.57 -15.76 -0.50
CA LEU A 164 -5.53 -16.21 -1.43
C LEU A 164 -5.99 -17.31 -2.39
N ASN A 165 -7.18 -17.87 -2.19
CA ASN A 165 -7.76 -18.87 -3.07
C ASN A 165 -9.13 -18.39 -3.54
N LYS A 166 -9.22 -17.99 -4.81
CA LYS A 166 -10.49 -17.59 -5.42
C LYS A 166 -10.95 -18.63 -6.42
N LYS A 167 -12.18 -19.09 -6.21
CA LYS A 167 -12.90 -19.93 -7.17
C LYS A 167 -13.94 -19.09 -7.88
N PHE A 168 -13.97 -19.20 -9.19
CA PHE A 168 -14.92 -18.49 -10.03
C PHE A 168 -16.05 -19.44 -10.42
N ARG A 169 -17.23 -18.88 -10.69
CA ARG A 169 -18.37 -19.70 -11.14
C ARG A 169 -18.07 -20.31 -12.51
N SER A 170 -18.46 -21.57 -12.69
CA SER A 170 -18.20 -22.33 -13.93
C SER A 170 -18.87 -21.72 -15.14
N GLY A 171 -18.19 -21.72 -16.29
CA GLY A 171 -18.76 -21.29 -17.57
C GLY A 171 -18.73 -19.77 -17.81
N GLY A 172 -17.84 -19.04 -17.12
CA GLY A 172 -17.61 -17.63 -17.40
C GLY A 172 -17.19 -17.42 -18.86
N LYS A 173 -17.93 -16.61 -19.60
CA LYS A 173 -17.58 -16.24 -20.98
C LYS A 173 -16.20 -15.58 -20.98
N LEU A 174 -15.32 -16.00 -21.90
CA LEU A 174 -14.05 -15.33 -22.12
C LEU A 174 -14.31 -13.89 -22.59
N MET A 175 -13.78 -12.90 -21.86
CA MET A 175 -13.97 -11.47 -22.16
C MET A 175 -12.62 -10.73 -22.22
N PRO A 176 -11.77 -10.99 -23.24
CA PRO A 176 -10.43 -10.40 -23.33
C PRO A 176 -10.48 -8.86 -23.38
N GLY A 177 -11.46 -8.29 -24.09
CA GLY A 177 -11.68 -6.84 -24.14
C GLY A 177 -11.98 -6.22 -22.76
N ASN A 178 -12.70 -6.93 -21.89
CA ASN A 178 -12.94 -6.47 -20.52
C ASN A 178 -11.69 -6.59 -19.66
N ALA A 179 -10.92 -7.68 -19.79
CA ALA A 179 -9.64 -7.85 -19.11
C ALA A 179 -8.68 -6.70 -19.47
N LYS A 180 -8.53 -6.41 -20.77
CA LYS A 180 -7.71 -5.30 -21.29
C LYS A 180 -8.18 -3.95 -20.78
N LYS A 181 -9.49 -3.66 -20.83
CA LYS A 181 -10.04 -2.41 -20.31
C LYS A 181 -9.85 -2.27 -18.80
N TYR A 182 -10.04 -3.36 -18.06
CA TYR A 182 -9.91 -3.39 -16.62
C TYR A 182 -8.47 -3.12 -16.19
N ILE A 183 -7.50 -3.81 -16.80
CA ILE A 183 -6.09 -3.68 -16.44
C ILE A 183 -5.49 -2.32 -16.83
N LYS A 184 -5.94 -1.74 -17.96
CA LYS A 184 -5.54 -0.40 -18.40
C LYS A 184 -5.92 0.71 -17.41
N LYS A 185 -6.92 0.51 -16.56
CA LYS A 185 -7.22 1.46 -15.47
C LYS A 185 -6.08 1.55 -14.46
N TYR A 186 -5.30 0.48 -14.32
CA TYR A 186 -4.18 0.36 -13.39
C TYR A 186 -2.87 0.34 -14.18
N GLN A 187 -2.47 1.48 -14.73
CA GLN A 187 -1.38 1.65 -15.71
C GLN A 187 -0.05 0.94 -15.37
N TRP A 188 0.25 0.73 -14.09
CA TRP A 188 1.45 0.05 -13.59
C TRP A 188 1.40 -1.48 -13.73
N LEU A 189 0.22 -2.08 -13.89
CA LEU A 189 0.01 -3.52 -14.07
C LEU A 189 -0.09 -3.88 -15.56
N PHE A 190 -0.55 -2.96 -16.41
CA PHE A 190 -0.61 -3.17 -17.87
C PHE A 190 0.78 -3.23 -18.52
N ARG A 191 1.81 -2.63 -17.91
CA ARG A 191 3.20 -2.67 -18.43
C ARG A 191 3.94 -3.96 -18.10
N ASP A 192 3.29 -4.87 -17.39
CA ASP A 192 3.85 -6.17 -17.06
C ASP A 192 3.57 -7.09 -18.26
N HIS A 193 4.64 -7.47 -18.97
CA HIS A 193 4.57 -8.18 -20.27
C HIS A 193 3.77 -9.49 -20.18
N ASP A 194 3.71 -10.11 -19.00
CA ASP A 194 2.97 -11.33 -18.74
C ASP A 194 1.45 -11.13 -18.96
N PHE A 195 0.90 -9.94 -18.66
CA PHE A 195 -0.54 -9.65 -18.81
C PHE A 195 -0.93 -9.42 -20.25
N GLU A 196 -0.08 -8.73 -21.01
CA GLU A 196 -0.34 -8.42 -22.41
C GLU A 196 -0.33 -9.69 -23.26
N GLY A 197 0.69 -10.54 -23.10
CA GLY A 197 0.78 -11.81 -23.83
C GLY A 197 -0.40 -12.74 -23.56
N ILE A 198 -0.85 -12.84 -22.31
CA ILE A 198 -2.04 -13.62 -21.94
C ILE A 198 -3.31 -13.07 -22.61
N ILE A 199 -3.49 -11.75 -22.64
CA ILE A 199 -4.62 -11.13 -23.34
C ILE A 199 -4.58 -11.46 -24.83
N GLU A 200 -3.40 -11.37 -25.46
CA GLU A 200 -3.22 -11.66 -26.88
C GLU A 200 -3.58 -13.12 -27.22
N LEU A 201 -3.14 -14.08 -26.40
CA LEU A 201 -3.51 -15.49 -26.54
C LEU A 201 -5.03 -15.67 -26.46
N ALA A 202 -5.68 -15.01 -25.48
CA ALA A 202 -7.12 -15.06 -25.31
C ALA A 202 -7.88 -14.37 -26.46
N GLU A 203 -7.37 -13.25 -27.00
CA GLU A 203 -7.92 -12.56 -28.18
C GLU A 203 -7.77 -13.42 -29.45
N ALA A 204 -6.69 -14.21 -29.56
CA ALA A 204 -6.48 -15.17 -30.63
C ALA A 204 -7.32 -16.46 -30.50
N GLY A 205 -8.09 -16.61 -29.42
CA GLY A 205 -8.92 -17.79 -29.17
C GLY A 205 -8.13 -19.02 -28.71
N ILE A 206 -6.89 -18.83 -28.24
CA ILE A 206 -6.07 -19.91 -27.70
C ILE A 206 -6.54 -20.18 -26.27
N ALA A 207 -7.01 -21.40 -26.03
CA ALA A 207 -7.38 -21.84 -24.70
C ALA A 207 -6.13 -22.05 -23.84
N LEU A 208 -6.09 -21.41 -22.68
CA LEU A 208 -5.12 -21.69 -21.64
C LEU A 208 -5.70 -22.81 -20.77
N GLU A 209 -4.88 -23.77 -20.36
CA GLU A 209 -5.29 -24.75 -19.34
C GLU A 209 -4.85 -24.29 -17.96
N GLU A 210 -3.60 -23.80 -17.88
CA GLU A 210 -2.94 -23.42 -16.66
C GLU A 210 -1.89 -22.34 -16.94
N GLN A 211 -1.73 -21.42 -15.98
CA GLN A 211 -0.64 -20.45 -15.96
C GLN A 211 -0.09 -20.34 -14.55
N GLU A 212 1.23 -20.46 -14.42
CA GLU A 212 1.96 -20.13 -13.20
C GLU A 212 2.75 -18.84 -13.40
N PHE A 213 2.80 -18.00 -12.37
CA PHE A 213 3.62 -16.80 -12.38
C PHE A 213 3.94 -16.36 -10.93
N SER A 214 4.96 -15.51 -10.79
CA SER A 214 5.38 -14.95 -9.50
C SER A 214 5.21 -13.44 -9.55
N MET A 215 4.57 -12.85 -8.53
CA MET A 215 4.35 -11.41 -8.47
C MET A 215 4.68 -10.82 -7.11
N SER A 216 5.39 -9.69 -7.11
CA SER A 216 5.55 -8.88 -5.91
C SER A 216 4.28 -8.07 -5.65
N VAL A 217 3.59 -8.29 -4.53
CA VAL A 217 2.25 -7.71 -4.29
C VAL A 217 2.26 -6.34 -3.61
N ASN A 218 3.40 -5.90 -3.08
CA ASN A 218 3.52 -4.61 -2.40
C ASN A 218 4.70 -3.74 -2.87
N GLN A 219 5.49 -4.19 -3.85
CA GLN A 219 6.60 -3.39 -4.42
C GLN A 219 6.16 -2.01 -4.91
N ALA A 220 5.01 -1.92 -5.61
CA ALA A 220 4.47 -0.64 -6.07
C ALA A 220 4.16 0.33 -4.92
N SER A 221 3.89 -0.20 -3.73
CA SER A 221 3.61 0.59 -2.53
C SER A 221 4.86 1.05 -1.80
N GLN A 222 6.01 0.38 -2.01
CA GLN A 222 7.25 0.67 -1.29
C GLN A 222 7.68 2.11 -1.47
N SER A 223 7.51 2.70 -2.66
CA SER A 223 7.93 4.09 -2.87
C SER A 223 7.15 5.09 -2.01
N ASN A 224 5.82 4.93 -1.89
CA ASN A 224 5.01 5.80 -1.02
C ASN A 224 5.25 5.49 0.47
N LEU A 225 5.44 4.21 0.81
CA LEU A 225 5.78 3.79 2.16
C LEU A 225 7.14 4.32 2.61
N ASN A 226 8.15 4.30 1.75
CA ASN A 226 9.48 4.81 2.06
C ASN A 226 9.43 6.31 2.36
N VAL A 227 8.60 7.08 1.65
CA VAL A 227 8.37 8.51 1.97
C VAL A 227 7.75 8.67 3.36
N ALA A 228 6.74 7.84 3.69
CA ALA A 228 6.12 7.88 5.01
C ALA A 228 7.09 7.43 6.12
N LEU A 229 7.98 6.47 5.84
CA LEU A 229 8.90 5.88 6.81
C LEU A 229 10.23 6.64 6.93
N SER A 230 10.61 7.47 5.96
CA SER A 230 11.77 8.36 6.06
C SER A 230 11.54 9.54 7.00
N LEU A 231 10.33 9.68 7.54
CA LEU A 231 9.96 10.72 8.48
C LEU A 231 10.74 10.63 9.79
N ASN A 232 11.60 11.63 10.03
CA ASN A 232 12.12 11.91 11.36
C ASN A 232 11.09 12.73 12.12
N VAL A 233 10.52 12.13 13.18
CA VAL A 233 9.47 12.77 13.97
C VAL A 233 10.10 13.58 15.10
N PRO A 234 9.86 14.91 15.15
CA PRO A 234 10.37 15.77 16.20
C PRO A 234 9.93 15.31 17.58
N VAL A 235 10.77 15.54 18.59
CA VAL A 235 10.50 15.16 20.00
C VAL A 235 9.15 15.67 20.50
N SER A 236 8.75 16.89 20.12
CA SER A 236 7.45 17.48 20.50
C SER A 236 6.24 16.71 19.99
N LEU A 237 6.41 15.95 18.91
CA LEU A 237 5.35 15.11 18.35
C LEU A 237 5.50 13.64 18.76
N LYS A 238 6.65 13.21 19.30
CA LYS A 238 6.89 11.81 19.67
C LYS A 238 5.77 11.23 20.53
N SER A 239 5.20 12.00 21.46
CA SER A 239 4.09 11.56 22.33
C SER A 239 2.85 11.08 21.58
N LEU A 240 2.60 11.59 20.37
CA LEU A 240 1.52 11.14 19.50
C LEU A 240 1.84 9.78 18.85
N TYR A 241 3.13 9.45 18.72
CA TYR A 241 3.62 8.19 18.14
C TYR A 241 4.21 7.23 19.18
N LEU A 242 4.18 7.59 20.48
CA LEU A 242 4.84 6.88 21.60
C LEU A 242 4.29 5.48 21.90
N ASN A 243 3.36 4.97 21.11
CA ASN A 243 2.94 3.57 21.19
C ASN A 243 4.01 2.60 20.64
N GLY A 244 5.20 3.07 20.24
CA GLY A 244 6.28 2.24 19.71
C GLY A 244 6.00 1.62 18.33
N LYS A 245 4.75 1.71 17.86
CA LYS A 245 4.27 1.14 16.59
C LYS A 245 4.99 1.77 15.39
N PHE A 246 5.21 3.08 15.38
CA PHE A 246 5.83 3.74 14.21
C PHE A 246 7.29 3.31 14.00
N GLU A 247 8.09 3.33 15.06
CA GLU A 247 9.49 2.86 15.00
C GLU A 247 9.59 1.36 14.74
N GLN A 248 8.64 0.55 15.26
CA GLN A 248 8.52 -0.86 14.87
C GLN A 248 8.22 -1.01 13.37
N ILE A 249 7.27 -0.24 12.81
CA ILE A 249 6.93 -0.30 11.38
C ILE A 249 8.12 0.12 10.51
N LYS A 250 8.90 1.15 10.91
CA LYS A 250 10.13 1.54 10.20
C LYS A 250 11.16 0.42 10.13
N GLN A 251 11.31 -0.34 11.21
CA GLN A 251 12.23 -1.48 11.26
C GLN A 251 11.71 -2.71 10.49
N GLU A 252 10.48 -2.65 9.97
CA GLU A 252 9.74 -3.77 9.41
C GLU A 252 9.23 -3.41 7.99
N ILE A 253 10.16 -3.21 7.06
CA ILE A 253 9.82 -3.13 5.63
C ILE A 253 9.70 -4.55 5.09
N PHE A 254 8.55 -4.86 4.50
CA PHE A 254 8.27 -6.17 3.90
C PHE A 254 8.19 -6.04 2.38
N GLU A 255 8.79 -7.00 1.68
CA GLU A 255 8.39 -7.34 0.33
C GLU A 255 7.72 -8.71 0.31
N PHE A 256 6.52 -8.79 -0.24
CA PHE A 256 5.80 -10.05 -0.41
C PHE A 256 5.81 -10.44 -1.89
N SER A 257 6.40 -11.59 -2.21
CA SER A 257 6.24 -12.22 -3.52
C SER A 257 5.28 -13.41 -3.40
N LEU A 258 4.27 -13.47 -4.27
CA LEU A 258 3.30 -14.56 -4.33
C LEU A 258 3.51 -15.36 -5.61
N LYS A 259 3.77 -16.67 -5.49
CA LYS A 259 3.64 -17.58 -6.62
C LYS A 259 2.19 -18.01 -6.75
N THR A 260 1.62 -17.71 -7.90
CA THR A 260 0.20 -17.90 -8.20
C THR A 260 0.05 -18.92 -9.30
N LYS A 261 -0.90 -19.82 -9.11
CA LYS A 261 -1.35 -20.78 -10.12
C LYS A 261 -2.78 -20.44 -10.50
N VAL A 262 -3.03 -20.29 -11.79
CA VAL A 262 -4.35 -20.03 -12.35
C VAL A 262 -4.72 -21.19 -13.25
N THR A 263 -5.91 -21.74 -13.05
CA THR A 263 -6.47 -22.80 -13.89
C THR A 263 -7.69 -22.28 -14.62
N PHE A 264 -7.87 -22.73 -15.85
CA PHE A 264 -8.93 -22.28 -16.75
C PHE A 264 -9.87 -23.45 -17.09
N TRP A 265 -10.96 -23.14 -17.80
CA TRP A 265 -11.97 -24.12 -18.24
C TRP A 265 -11.66 -24.69 -19.61
#